data_AF-A0A034VTV3-F1
#
_entry.id   AF-A0A034VTV3-F1
#
_cell.length_a   1.000
_cell.length_b   1.000
_cell.length_c   1.000
_cell.angle_alpha   90.00
_cell.angle_beta   90.00
_cell.angle_gamma   90.00
#
_symmetry.space_group_name_H-M   'P 1'
#
loop_
_entity.id
_entity.type
_entity.pdbx_description
1 polymer ?
#
loop_
_entity_poly.entity_id
_entity_poly.type
_entity_poly.pdbx_seq_one_letter_code
_entity_poly.pdbx_strand_id
1 'polypeptide(L)'
;MPFVNRLLLAVILSVVLQCLMVNADPKVVHMISLYQGDYNSFNKIVTLEYEELVHKSSWMVELGPPNQEGLIPIGMNENKVDWEGHHFQCRTDEVPIVGKGVG
;
A
#
# COMPACT_ATOMS: atom_id res chain seq x y z
N MET A 1 20.45 -24.81 -19.42
CA MET A 1 20.28 -23.54 -18.69
C MET A 1 19.35 -23.71 -17.48
N PRO A 2 19.80 -24.36 -16.40
CA PRO A 2 18.94 -24.62 -15.23
C PRO A 2 18.87 -23.44 -14.24
N PHE A 3 19.86 -22.53 -14.26
CA PHE A 3 19.99 -21.45 -13.28
C PHE A 3 18.94 -20.34 -13.48
N VAL A 4 18.71 -19.91 -14.72
CA VAL A 4 17.71 -18.87 -15.05
C VAL A 4 16.30 -19.34 -14.68
N ASN A 5 15.97 -20.62 -14.94
CA ASN A 5 14.69 -21.19 -14.55
C ASN A 5 14.51 -21.27 -13.03
N ARG A 6 15.58 -21.53 -12.27
CA ARG A 6 15.53 -21.55 -10.80
C ARG A 6 15.34 -20.15 -10.20
N LEU A 7 15.97 -19.14 -10.79
CA LEU A 7 15.80 -17.74 -10.35
C LEU A 7 14.37 -17.25 -10.62
N LEU A 8 13.84 -17.53 -11.82
CA LEU A 8 12.47 -17.16 -12.16
C LEU A 8 11.45 -17.85 -11.25
N LEU A 9 11.66 -19.14 -10.95
CA LEU A 9 10.83 -19.89 -10.02
C LEU A 9 10.89 -19.30 -8.61
N ALA A 10 12.07 -18.93 -8.12
CA ALA A 10 12.24 -18.33 -6.79
C ALA A 10 11.55 -16.97 -6.67
N VAL A 11 11.62 -16.13 -7.72
CA VAL A 11 10.91 -14.84 -7.75
C VAL A 11 9.40 -15.05 -7.73
N ILE A 12 8.88 -15.93 -8.58
CA ILE A 12 7.44 -16.26 -8.60
C ILE A 12 7.00 -16.82 -7.25
N LEU A 13 7.78 -17.75 -6.67
CA LEU A 13 7.48 -18.34 -5.37
C LEU A 13 7.48 -17.26 -4.27
N SER A 14 8.42 -16.32 -4.30
CA SER A 14 8.50 -15.23 -3.32
C SER A 14 7.30 -14.29 -3.40
N VAL A 15 6.81 -13.96 -4.61
CA VAL A 15 5.60 -13.15 -4.81
C VAL A 15 4.37 -13.92 -4.31
N VAL A 16 4.25 -15.21 -4.63
CA VAL A 16 3.14 -16.06 -4.18
C VAL A 16 3.14 -16.22 -2.66
N LEU A 17 4.30 -16.45 -2.04
CA LEU A 17 4.47 -16.54 -0.59
C LEU A 17 4.14 -15.21 0.09
N GLN A 18 4.56 -14.08 -0.48
CA GLN A 18 4.15 -12.77 0.01
C GLN A 18 2.62 -12.63 -0.02
N CYS A 19 1.96 -12.95 -1.14
CA CYS A 19 0.51 -12.91 -1.26
C CYS A 19 -0.23 -13.81 -0.23
N LEU A 20 0.34 -14.98 0.09
CA LEU A 20 -0.20 -15.88 1.11
C LEU A 20 0.02 -15.34 2.53
N MET A 21 1.19 -14.75 2.81
CA MET A 21 1.52 -14.21 4.14
C MET A 21 0.73 -12.96 4.51
N VAL A 22 0.29 -12.15 3.53
CA VAL A 22 -0.50 -10.93 3.84
C VAL A 22 -1.87 -11.25 4.46
N ASN A 23 -2.37 -12.48 4.34
CA ASN A 23 -3.68 -12.90 4.86
C ASN A 23 -3.56 -13.84 6.09
N ALA A 24 -2.51 -13.68 6.90
CA ALA A 24 -2.30 -14.47 8.11
C ALA A 24 -3.28 -14.10 9.25
N ASP A 25 -3.84 -12.89 9.23
CA ASP A 25 -4.88 -12.47 10.18
C ASP A 25 -6.27 -12.81 9.60
N PRO A 26 -7.08 -13.67 10.25
CA PRO A 26 -8.42 -14.01 9.76
C PRO A 26 -9.38 -12.81 9.74
N LYS A 27 -9.03 -11.70 10.39
CA LYS A 27 -9.82 -10.47 10.40
C LYS A 27 -9.38 -9.47 9.33
N VAL A 28 -8.30 -9.71 8.59
CA VAL A 28 -7.78 -8.76 7.60
C VAL A 28 -7.48 -9.49 6.29
N VAL A 29 -8.22 -9.12 5.24
CA VAL A 29 -8.00 -9.58 3.89
C VAL A 29 -7.37 -8.46 3.08
N HIS A 30 -6.09 -8.62 2.74
CA HIS A 30 -5.42 -7.73 1.80
C HIS A 30 -5.83 -8.12 0.38
N MET A 31 -6.61 -7.25 -0.27
CA MET A 31 -7.09 -7.52 -1.63
C MET A 31 -6.04 -7.17 -2.67
N ILE A 32 -5.49 -5.95 -2.59
CA ILE A 32 -4.52 -5.43 -3.55
C ILE A 32 -3.58 -4.50 -2.80
N SER A 33 -2.29 -4.78 -2.86
CA SER A 33 -1.24 -3.84 -2.46
C SER A 33 -0.30 -3.65 -3.64
N LEU A 34 -0.29 -2.44 -4.19
CA LEU A 34 0.63 -2.02 -5.22
C LEU A 34 1.57 -1.00 -4.58
N TYR A 35 2.83 -1.36 -4.47
CA TYR A 35 3.87 -0.47 -3.98
C TYR A 35 4.88 -0.23 -5.09
N GLN A 36 4.89 0.99 -5.61
CA GLN A 36 5.94 1.51 -6.45
C GLN A 36 6.79 2.43 -5.57
N GLY A 37 7.94 1.91 -5.15
CA GLY A 37 8.84 2.60 -4.23
C GLY A 37 9.08 4.04 -4.68
N ASP A 38 8.90 4.97 -3.74
CA ASP A 38 9.14 6.40 -3.90
C ASP A 38 8.25 7.12 -4.94
N TYR A 39 7.13 6.56 -5.38
CA TYR A 39 6.28 7.26 -6.37
C TYR A 39 4.79 7.10 -6.10
N ASN A 40 4.35 5.86 -5.87
CA ASN A 40 2.94 5.55 -5.76
C ASN A 40 2.74 4.34 -4.86
N SER A 41 1.84 4.47 -3.89
CA SER A 41 1.36 3.33 -3.14
C SER A 41 -0.16 3.29 -3.19
N PHE A 42 -0.69 2.12 -3.49
CA PHE A 42 -2.10 1.84 -3.40
C PHE A 42 -2.27 0.60 -2.55
N ASN A 43 -3.10 0.71 -1.52
CA ASN A 43 -3.43 -0.41 -0.66
C ASN A 43 -4.94 -0.51 -0.53
N LYS A 44 -5.45 -1.73 -0.65
CA LYS A 44 -6.87 -2.06 -0.49
C LYS A 44 -7.00 -3.27 0.40
N ILE A 45 -7.68 -3.08 1.52
CA ILE A 45 -7.90 -4.11 2.53
C ILE A 45 -9.39 -4.20 2.89
N VAL A 46 -9.83 -5.38 3.26
CA VAL A 46 -11.11 -5.60 3.92
C VAL A 46 -10.83 -6.15 5.30
N THR A 47 -11.32 -5.47 6.31
CA THR A 47 -11.14 -5.81 7.72
C THR A 47 -12.47 -6.17 8.34
N LEU A 48 -12.49 -7.15 9.24
CA LEU A 48 -13.63 -7.45 10.10
C LEU A 48 -13.48 -6.66 11.40
N GLU A 49 -14.15 -5.51 11.51
CA GLU A 49 -14.16 -4.65 12.70
C GLU A 49 -15.50 -4.83 13.41
N TYR A 50 -15.51 -5.22 14.69
CA TYR A 50 -16.74 -5.41 15.47
C TYR A 50 -17.79 -6.32 14.79
N GLU A 51 -17.34 -7.40 14.14
CA GLU A 51 -18.17 -8.34 13.35
C GLU A 51 -18.74 -7.78 12.05
N GLU A 52 -18.32 -6.57 11.66
CA GLU A 52 -18.74 -5.93 10.41
C GLU A 52 -17.59 -5.84 9.40
N LEU A 53 -17.94 -6.01 8.13
CA LEU A 53 -16.99 -5.89 7.03
C LEU A 53 -16.74 -4.41 6.73
N VAL A 54 -15.54 -3.95 7.04
CA VAL A 54 -15.06 -2.61 6.74
C VAL A 54 -14.08 -2.69 5.58
N HIS A 55 -14.37 -1.99 4.51
CA HIS A 55 -13.48 -1.88 3.35
C HIS A 55 -12.67 -0.59 3.46
N LYS A 56 -11.34 -0.68 3.40
CA LYS A 56 -10.43 0.47 3.43
C LYS A 56 -9.54 0.47 2.20
N SER A 57 -9.40 1.61 1.55
CA SER A 57 -8.38 1.82 0.54
C SER A 57 -7.61 3.11 0.78
N SER A 58 -6.30 3.06 0.63
CA SER A 58 -5.41 4.21 0.71
C SER A 58 -4.63 4.31 -0.58
N TRP A 59 -4.57 5.51 -1.13
CA TRP A 59 -3.74 5.85 -2.27
C TRP A 59 -2.84 7.02 -1.90
N MET A 60 -1.56 6.91 -2.19
CA MET A 60 -0.59 7.97 -2.00
C MET A 60 0.25 8.09 -3.27
N VAL A 61 0.45 9.32 -3.74
CA VAL A 61 1.22 9.60 -4.95
C VAL A 61 2.07 10.86 -4.76
N GLU A 62 3.29 10.85 -5.29
CA GLU A 62 4.10 12.06 -5.40
C GLU A 62 3.57 12.96 -6.52
N LEU A 63 3.36 14.24 -6.22
CA LEU A 63 2.74 15.20 -7.14
C LEU A 63 3.77 15.95 -7.99
N GLY A 64 5.06 15.87 -7.64
CA GLY A 64 6.11 16.60 -8.34
C GLY A 64 7.47 16.50 -7.66
N PRO A 65 8.48 17.19 -8.23
CA PRO A 65 9.81 17.23 -7.63
C PRO A 65 9.79 17.95 -6.27
N PRO A 66 10.85 17.78 -5.45
CA PRO A 66 10.96 18.48 -4.18
C PRO A 66 10.92 20.01 -4.33
N ASN A 67 10.31 20.69 -3.36
CA ASN A 67 10.29 22.15 -3.27
C ASN A 67 11.69 22.69 -2.87
N GLN A 68 11.81 24.02 -2.74
CA GLN A 68 13.09 24.68 -2.38
C GLN A 68 13.63 24.26 -1.01
N GLU A 69 12.78 23.69 -0.16
CA GLU A 69 13.12 23.18 1.19
C GLU A 69 13.47 21.68 1.18
N GLY A 70 13.41 21.02 0.01
CA GLY A 70 13.68 19.60 -0.13
C GLY A 70 12.53 18.71 0.34
N LEU A 71 11.29 19.21 0.36
CA LEU A 71 10.08 18.43 0.66
C LEU A 71 9.35 18.05 -0.63
N ILE A 72 8.88 16.80 -0.71
CA ILE A 72 8.12 16.27 -1.83
C ILE A 72 6.63 16.49 -1.55
N PRO A 73 5.90 17.19 -2.44
CA PRO A 73 4.45 17.29 -2.32
C PRO A 73 3.83 15.94 -2.65
N ILE A 74 2.97 15.45 -1.77
CA ILE A 74 2.27 14.18 -1.93
C ILE A 74 0.76 14.38 -1.85
N GLY A 75 0.03 13.65 -2.69
CA GLY A 75 -1.42 13.54 -2.63
C GLY A 75 -1.80 12.24 -1.95
N MET A 76 -2.71 12.30 -0.99
CA MET A 76 -3.27 11.13 -0.31
C MET A 76 -4.79 11.09 -0.46
N ASN A 77 -5.31 9.94 -0.84
CA ASN A 77 -6.73 9.63 -0.82
C ASN A 77 -6.98 8.43 0.07
N GLU A 78 -7.82 8.61 1.09
CA GLU A 78 -8.27 7.56 1.98
C GLU A 78 -9.76 7.33 1.76
N ASN A 79 -10.15 6.07 1.61
CA ASN A 79 -11.53 5.65 1.47
C ASN A 79 -11.83 4.60 2.53
N LYS A 80 -12.96 4.76 3.22
CA LYS A 80 -13.50 3.77 4.13
C LYS A 80 -14.98 3.56 3.77
N VAL A 81 -15.37 2.29 3.67
CA VAL A 81 -16.77 1.89 3.53
C VAL A 81 -17.10 0.97 4.69
N ASP A 82 -18.06 1.38 5.50
CA ASP A 82 -18.61 0.64 6.62
C ASP A 82 -20.14 0.78 6.65
N TRP A 83 -20.76 0.42 7.76
CA TRP A 83 -22.21 0.52 7.95
C TRP A 83 -22.73 1.96 8.04
N GLU A 84 -21.88 2.92 8.44
CA GLU A 84 -22.23 4.35 8.51
C GLU A 84 -22.21 4.99 7.11
N GLY A 85 -21.50 4.35 6.17
CA GLY A 85 -21.59 4.62 4.75
C GLY A 85 -20.22 4.74 4.09
N HIS A 86 -20.14 5.63 3.10
CA HIS A 86 -18.93 5.89 2.35
C HIS A 86 -18.24 7.15 2.88
N HIS A 87 -17.02 6.97 3.39
CA HIS A 87 -16.18 8.02 3.90
C HIS A 87 -14.99 8.21 2.97
N PHE A 88 -14.78 9.43 2.53
CA PHE A 88 -13.72 9.79 1.61
C PHE A 88 -12.99 11.02 2.10
N GLN A 89 -11.66 10.92 2.15
CA GLN A 89 -10.80 12.02 2.54
C GLN A 89 -9.67 12.17 1.51
N CYS A 90 -9.56 13.38 0.97
CA CYS A 90 -8.40 13.82 0.20
C CYS A 90 -7.58 14.77 1.05
N ARG A 91 -6.25 14.63 1.01
CA ARG A 91 -5.34 15.64 1.53
C ARG A 91 -4.09 15.73 0.67
N THR A 92 -3.44 16.88 0.76
CA THR A 92 -2.11 17.11 0.22
C THR A 92 -1.19 17.40 1.40
N ASP A 93 -0.01 16.81 1.38
CA ASP A 93 1.00 17.01 2.42
C ASP A 93 2.38 17.18 1.78
N GLU A 94 3.38 17.56 2.59
CA GLU A 94 4.76 17.69 2.17
C GLU A 94 5.65 16.79 3.05
N VAL A 95 6.33 15.82 2.44
CA VAL A 95 7.20 14.88 3.17
C VAL A 95 8.66 15.11 2.82
N PRO A 96 9.59 15.00 3.79
CA PRO A 96 11.01 15.13 3.49
C PRO A 96 11.47 13.99 2.57
N ILE A 97 12.42 14.30 1.67
CA ILE A 97 13.12 13.28 0.85
C ILE A 97 13.71 12.15 1.72
N VAL A 98 13.99 12.43 3.00
CA VAL A 98 14.58 11.50 3.97
C VAL A 98 13.56 11.13 5.07
N GLY A 99 12.56 10.33 4.69
CA GLY A 99 11.90 9.36 5.56
C GLY A 99 12.47 7.93 5.39
N LYS A 100 13.60 7.80 4.69
CA LYS A 100 14.32 6.54 4.46
C LYS A 100 15.27 6.26 5.62
N GLY A 101 14.82 5.49 6.61
CA GLY A 101 15.65 5.07 7.74
C GLY A 101 15.00 4.01 8.63
N VAL A 102 15.20 2.73 8.25
CA VAL A 102 15.45 1.55 9.09
C VAL A 102 14.76 1.49 10.47
N GLY A 103 13.78 0.59 10.57
CA GLY A 103 13.33 -0.08 11.80
C GLY A 103 12.76 -1.43 11.44
#